data_AF-A0A7Y5BR09-F1
#
_entry.id   AF-A0A7Y5BR09-F1
#
_cell.length_a   1.000
_cell.length_b   1.000
_cell.length_c   1.000
_cell.angle_alpha   90.00
_cell.angle_beta   90.00
_cell.angle_gamma   90.00
#
_symmetry.space_group_name_H-M   'P 1'
#
loop_
_entity.id
_entity.type
_entity.pdbx_description
1 polymer ?
#
loop_
_entity_poly.entity_id
_entity_poly.type
_entity_poly.pdbx_seq_one_letter_code
_entity_poly.pdbx_strand_id
1 'polypeptide(L)' 'MNKGHGRLETRECWVIEQEEYLAYMRGRSKWVHLKSLVRIVSKRYQGEKTETQIRYFISSLPVDAKLIFNAKRSHW' A
#
# COMPACT_ATOMS: atom_id res chain seq x y z
N MET A 1 27.12 -8.71 8.34
CA MET A 1 25.93 -9.58 8.23
C MET A 1 25.08 -9.40 9.49
N ASN A 2 24.00 -8.61 9.43
CA ASN A 2 23.16 -8.35 10.59
C ASN A 2 22.13 -9.48 10.72
N LYS A 3 22.38 -10.44 11.62
CA LYS A 3 21.47 -11.53 11.95
C LYS A 3 20.30 -10.97 12.76
N GLY A 4 19.33 -10.35 12.07
CA GLY A 4 18.14 -9.77 12.68
C GLY A 4 17.35 -10.84 13.44
N HIS A 5 17.01 -10.57 14.70
CA HIS A 5 16.26 -11.44 15.59
C HIS A 5 14.92 -11.90 14.96
N GLY A 6 14.90 -13.06 14.29
CA GLY A 6 13.71 -13.88 13.99
C GLY A 6 12.52 -13.20 13.29
N ARG A 7 12.64 -11.95 12.84
CA ARG A 7 11.53 -11.15 12.34
C ARG A 7 11.58 -11.10 10.82
N LEU A 8 10.73 -11.90 10.20
CA LEU A 8 10.48 -11.86 8.77
C LEU A 8 9.26 -10.98 8.51
N GLU A 9 9.35 -10.09 7.53
CA GLU A 9 8.22 -9.25 7.12
C GLU A 9 8.06 -9.31 5.59
N THR A 10 6.89 -9.72 5.13
CA THR A 10 6.53 -9.71 3.71
C THR A 10 5.49 -8.61 3.46
N ARG A 11 5.59 -7.98 2.30
CA ARG A 11 4.68 -6.91 1.88
C ARG A 11 4.18 -7.19 0.48
N GLU A 12 2.87 -7.13 0.33
CA GLU A 12 2.18 -7.24 -0.94
C GLU A 12 1.50 -5.90 -1.21
N CYS A 13 1.68 -5.33 -2.41
CA CYS A 13 1.15 -4.04 -2.80
C CYS A 13 0.29 -4.20 -4.05
N TRP A 14 -0.95 -3.72 -3.97
CA TRP A 14 -1.88 -3.65 -5.10
C TRP A 14 -2.21 -2.19 -5.37
N VAL A 15 -2.29 -1.83 -6.63
CA VAL A 15 -2.66 -0.48 -7.06
C VAL A 15 -3.73 -0.59 -8.13
N ILE A 16 -4.78 0.21 -7.97
CA ILE A 16 -5.87 0.37 -8.92
C ILE A 16 -5.82 1.81 -9.43
N GLU A 17 -5.77 1.97 -10.74
CA GLU A 17 -5.74 3.30 -11.39
C GLU A 17 -6.85 3.48 -12.44
N GLN A 18 -7.59 2.42 -12.77
CA GLN A 18 -8.62 2.51 -13.80
C GLN A 18 -9.77 3.38 -13.28
N GLU A 19 -10.14 4.39 -14.07
CA GLU A 19 -11.14 5.39 -13.68
C GLU A 19 -12.50 4.75 -13.38
N GLU A 20 -12.87 3.66 -14.07
CA GLU A 20 -14.08 2.88 -13.76
C GLU A 20 -14.11 2.47 -12.28
N TYR A 21 -13.00 1.99 -11.73
CA TYR A 21 -12.92 1.61 -10.33
C TYR A 21 -12.86 2.81 -9.39
N LEU A 22 -12.16 3.87 -9.78
CA LEU A 22 -12.08 5.10 -8.99
C LEU A 22 -13.43 5.82 -8.91
N ALA A 23 -14.28 5.71 -9.94
CA ALA A 23 -15.61 6.30 -9.99
C ALA A 23 -16.54 5.78 -8.88
N TYR A 24 -16.32 4.56 -8.38
CA TYR A 24 -17.06 4.01 -7.24
C TYR A 24 -16.70 4.66 -5.90
N MET A 25 -15.65 5.47 -5.82
CA MET A 25 -15.27 6.12 -4.57
C MET A 25 -16.30 7.17 -4.16
N ARG A 26 -16.80 7.05 -2.92
CA ARG A 26 -17.71 8.04 -2.34
C ARG A 26 -17.08 9.42 -2.39
N GLY A 27 -17.76 10.35 -3.08
CA GLY A 27 -17.29 11.71 -3.24
C GLY A 27 -16.12 11.83 -4.21
N ARG A 28 -16.00 10.96 -5.23
CA ARG A 28 -14.99 11.05 -6.31
C ARG A 28 -14.79 12.47 -6.84
N SER A 29 -15.87 13.24 -6.98
CA SER A 29 -15.85 14.64 -7.42
C SER A 29 -15.06 15.58 -6.49
N LYS A 30 -14.93 15.26 -5.20
CA LYS A 30 -14.11 16.01 -4.23
C LYS A 30 -12.62 15.68 -4.33
N TRP A 31 -12.27 14.59 -4.99
CA TRP A 31 -10.91 14.09 -5.11
C TRP A 31 -10.37 14.27 -6.53
N VAL A 32 -10.46 15.49 -7.06
CA VAL A 32 -10.16 15.81 -8.48
C VAL A 32 -8.76 15.39 -8.95
N HIS A 33 -7.80 15.25 -8.02
CA HIS A 33 -6.43 14.83 -8.33
C HIS A 33 -6.14 13.37 -8.00
N LEU A 34 -7.12 12.60 -7.54
CA LEU A 34 -6.94 11.17 -7.28
C LEU A 34 -6.68 10.42 -8.58
N LYS A 35 -5.59 9.66 -8.59
CA LYS A 35 -5.15 8.83 -9.72
C LYS A 35 -5.01 7.36 -9.37
N SER A 36 -4.87 7.01 -8.09
CA SER A 36 -4.76 5.62 -7.69
C SER A 36 -5.27 5.33 -6.28
N LEU A 37 -5.78 4.11 -6.11
CA LEU A 37 -6.09 3.48 -4.82
C LEU A 37 -5.06 2.38 -4.57
N VAL A 38 -4.42 2.40 -3.42
CA VAL A 38 -3.35 1.46 -3.05
C VAL A 38 -3.80 0.63 -1.86
N ARG A 39 -3.61 -0.69 -1.93
CA ARG A 39 -3.73 -1.61 -0.80
C ARG A 39 -2.36 -2.19 -0.48
N ILE A 40 -1.95 -2.12 0.77
CA ILE A 40 -0.73 -2.77 1.26
C ILE A 40 -1.13 -3.80 2.31
N VAL A 41 -0.72 -5.05 2.11
CA VAL A 41 -0.83 -6.11 3.11
C VAL A 41 0.58 -6.40 3.62
N SER A 42 0.79 -6.25 4.93
CA SER A 42 2.04 -6.57 5.60
C SER A 42 1.82 -7.79 6.49
N LYS A 43 2.59 -8.85 6.28
CA LYS A 43 2.61 -10.02 7.16
C LYS A 43 3.94 -10.05 7.91
N ARG A 44 3.88 -10.04 9.24
CA ARG A 44 5.03 -10.11 10.13
C ARG A 44 5.01 -11.43 10.88
N TYR A 45 6.13 -12.12 10.85
CA TYR A 45 6.35 -13.37 11.56
C TYR A 45 7.28 -13.13 12.74
N GLN A 46 6.88 -13.56 13.93
CA GLN A 46 7.68 -13.51 15.15
C GLN A 46 7.49 -14.82 15.94
N GLY A 47 8.41 -15.76 15.74
CA GLY A 47 8.25 -17.13 16.24
C GLY A 47 7.02 -17.79 15.61
N GLU A 48 6.10 -18.28 16.43
CA GLU A 48 4.85 -18.90 16.00
C GLU A 48 3.73 -17.88 15.69
N LYS A 49 3.93 -16.60 16.03
CA LYS A 49 2.92 -15.57 15.81
C LYS A 49 3.06 -14.96 14.43
N THR A 50 1.94 -14.88 13.71
CA THR A 50 1.82 -14.15 12.45
C THR A 50 0.85 -12.98 12.65
N GLU A 51 1.32 -11.76 12.42
CA GLU A 51 0.49 -10.56 12.39
C GLU A 51 0.27 -10.12 10.95
N THR A 52 -0.98 -9.86 10.57
CA THR A 52 -1.33 -9.30 9.26
C THR A 52 -1.94 -7.91 9.44
N GLN A 53 -1.39 -6.93 8.74
CA GLN A 53 -1.91 -5.56 8.69
C GLN A 53 -2.28 -5.20 7.26
N ILE A 54 -3.51 -4.71 7.07
CA ILE A 54 -3.99 -4.17 5.79
C ILE A 54 -4.12 -2.66 5.92
N ARG A 55 -3.54 -1.91 4.98
CA ARG A 55 -3.69 -0.45 4.88
C ARG A 55 -4.12 -0.04 3.47
N TYR A 56 -5.01 0.93 3.40
CA TYR A 56 -5.48 1.53 2.15
C TYR A 56 -5.02 2.97 2.07
N PHE A 57 -4.62 3.40 0.87
CA PHE A 57 -4.19 4.76 0.59
C PHE A 57 -4.82 5.25 -0.71
N ILE A 58 -5.02 6.56 -0.77
CA ILE A 58 -5.37 7.27 -2.00
C ILE A 58 -4.17 8.12 -2.43
N SER A 59 -3.90 8.19 -3.73
CA SER A 59 -2.73 8.88 -4.24
C SER A 59 -3.05 9.69 -5.48
N SER A 60 -2.43 10.86 -5.59
CA SER A 60 -2.45 11.68 -6.80
C SER A 60 -1.41 11.27 -7.83
N LEU A 61 -0.60 10.25 -7.54
CA LEU A 61 0.40 9.69 -8.45
C LEU A 61 -0.21 8.57 -9.30
N PRO A 62 0.10 8.51 -10.61
CA PRO A 62 -0.26 7.37 -11.47
C PRO A 62 0.54 6.11 -11.11
N VAL A 63 0.14 4.92 -11.59
CA VAL A 63 0.76 3.67 -11.16
C VAL A 63 2.22 3.57 -11.59
N ASP A 64 3.11 3.71 -10.62
CA ASP A 64 4.37 3.01 -10.66
C ASP A 64 4.41 2.19 -9.38
N ALA A 65 4.05 0.91 -9.48
CA ALA A 65 4.01 0.00 -8.35
C ALA A 65 5.39 -0.11 -7.66
N LYS A 66 6.50 0.08 -8.40
CA LYS A 66 7.84 0.15 -7.80
C LYS A 66 8.05 1.48 -7.09
N LEU A 67 7.59 2.59 -7.63
CA LEU A 67 7.63 3.91 -6.97
C LEU A 67 6.76 3.92 -5.70
N ILE A 68 5.55 3.36 -5.74
CA ILE A 68 4.61 3.27 -4.62
C ILE A 68 5.14 2.30 -3.56
N PHE A 69 5.71 1.16 -3.96
CA PHE A 69 6.36 0.24 -3.03
C PHE A 69 7.63 0.84 -2.40
N ASN A 70 8.39 1.63 -3.18
CA ASN A 70 9.58 2.35 -2.71
C ASN A 70 9.28 3.70 -2.07
N ALA A 71 8.01 4.16 -2.05
CA ALA A 71 7.57 5.31 -1.28
C ALA A 71 7.67 4.94 0.21
N LYS A 72 8.92 4.94 0.68
CA LYS A 72 9.29 4.78 2.08
C LYS A 72 8.62 5.91 2.84
N ARG A 73 8.02 5.53 3.97
CA ARG A 73 7.85 6.16 5.30
C ARG A 73 8.21 7.64 5.56
N SER A 74 8.90 8.36 4.67
CA SER A 74 9.39 9.73 4.85
C SER A 74 8.26 10.72 5.07
N HIS A 75 7.09 10.47 4.50
CA HIS A 75 5.85 11.11 4.90
C HIS A 75 4.74 10.37 4.19
N TRP A 76 3.85 9.71 4.94
CA TRP A 76 2.43 9.49 4.69
C TRP A 76 1.78 9.31 6.07
#